data_AF-A0A517U1Q0-F1
#
_entry.id   AF-A0A517U1Q0-F1
#
_cell.length_a   1.000
_cell.length_b   1.000
_cell.length_c   1.000
_cell.angle_alpha   90.00
_cell.angle_beta   90.00
_cell.angle_gamma   90.00
#
_symmetry.space_group_name_H-M   'P 1'
#
loop_
_entity.id
_entity.type
_entity.pdbx_description
1 polymer ?
#
loop_
_entity_poly.entity_id
_entity_poly.type
_entity_poly.pdbx_seq_one_letter_code
_entity_poly.pdbx_strand_id
1 'polypeptide(L)'
;MEPAPNSKRRLFWLLLPVALTIAALVEFCVWFRIGSIEEWHIYQAMDAECHPIWRELYFGRIQAGDDINAIMAVAPPSIIEGDMTSGSLRYYKDYQPGDLHFTSVSIEVRNGEAACAYAGSCTWTRQFFDEIGLEADYFGPFRARKLVQGGAISTE
;
A
#
# COMPACT_ATOMS: atom_id res chain seq x y z
N MET A 1 18.55 48.91 34.02
CA MET A 1 18.84 47.76 33.12
C MET A 1 17.49 47.28 32.61
N GLU A 2 17.03 47.84 31.48
CA GLU A 2 15.73 47.51 30.89
C GLU A 2 15.79 46.14 30.19
N PRO A 3 14.85 45.22 30.45
CA PRO A 3 14.80 43.95 29.74
C PRO A 3 14.40 44.18 28.28
N ALA A 4 15.25 43.76 27.34
CA ALA A 4 15.05 43.95 25.91
C ALA A 4 13.68 43.37 25.44
N PRO A 5 12.74 44.20 24.94
CA PRO A 5 11.32 43.85 24.77
C PRO A 5 10.97 43.01 23.53
N ASN A 6 11.86 42.15 23.02
CA ASN A 6 11.70 41.57 21.68
C ASN A 6 11.93 40.04 21.57
N SER A 7 12.62 39.41 22.53
CA SER A 7 13.10 38.03 22.38
C SER A 7 12.00 36.99 22.09
N LYS A 8 10.83 37.12 22.73
CA LYS A 8 9.69 36.20 22.54
C LYS A 8 9.10 36.26 21.13
N ARG A 9 9.07 37.44 20.51
CA ARG A 9 8.53 37.64 19.15
C ARG A 9 9.45 37.01 18.11
N ARG A 10 10.77 37.14 18.26
CA ARG A 10 11.76 36.48 17.38
C ARG A 10 11.69 34.95 17.51
N LEU A 11 11.55 34.43 18.73
CA LEU A 11 11.42 33.00 18.95
C LEU A 11 10.17 32.42 18.27
N PHE A 12 9.02 33.09 18.39
CA PHE A 12 7.79 32.66 17.73
C PHE A 12 7.93 32.55 16.21
N TRP A 13 8.55 33.55 15.57
CA TRP A 13 8.77 33.54 14.12
C TRP A 13 9.75 32.45 13.65
N LEU A 14 10.64 31.98 14.52
CA LEU A 14 11.51 30.84 14.22
C LEU A 14 10.81 29.49 14.44
N LEU A 15 9.91 29.39 15.42
CA LEU A 15 9.18 28.16 15.71
C LEU A 15 8.04 27.89 14.71
N LEU A 16 7.42 28.94 14.18
CA LEU A 16 6.32 28.82 13.22
C LEU A 16 6.66 27.98 11.97
N PRO A 17 7.75 28.25 11.21
CA PRO A 17 8.09 27.44 10.04
C PRO A 17 8.43 25.99 10.40
N VAL A 18 9.09 25.77 11.55
CA VAL A 18 9.39 24.42 12.04
C VAL A 18 8.10 23.65 12.34
N ALA A 19 7.15 24.27 13.04
CA ALA A 19 5.86 23.66 13.33
C ALA A 19 5.06 23.34 12.06
N LEU A 20 5.06 24.26 11.08
CA LEU A 20 4.41 24.04 9.78
C LEU A 20 5.07 22.89 9.00
N THR A 21 6.39 22.78 9.05
CA THR A 21 7.14 21.70 8.39
C THR A 21 6.82 20.36 9.00
N ILE A 22 6.77 20.28 10.34
CA ILE A 22 6.41 19.06 11.06
C ILE A 22 4.96 18.65 10.74
N ALA A 23 4.02 19.61 10.74
CA ALA A 23 2.62 19.34 10.40
C ALA A 23 2.48 18.79 8.97
N ALA A 24 3.17 19.40 8.00
CA ALA A 24 3.18 18.93 6.61
C ALA A 24 3.79 17.52 6.47
N LEU A 25 4.85 17.20 7.21
CA LEU A 25 5.44 15.86 7.22
C LEU A 25 4.49 14.81 7.83
N VAL A 26 3.79 15.17 8.91
CA VAL A 26 2.79 14.26 9.53
C VAL A 26 1.64 14.03 8.58
N GLU A 27 1.10 15.07 7.94
CA GLU A 27 0.03 14.95 6.95
C GLU A 27 0.47 14.09 5.76
N PHE A 28 1.71 14.28 5.28
CA PHE A 28 2.29 13.44 4.23
C PHE A 28 2.39 11.97 4.65
N CYS A 29 2.92 11.68 5.84
CA CYS A 29 3.03 10.29 6.33
C CYS A 29 1.65 9.63 6.51
N VAL A 30 0.65 10.38 6.99
CA VAL A 30 -0.73 9.89 7.14
C VAL A 30 -1.36 9.65 5.77
N TRP A 31 -1.22 10.58 4.83
CA TRP A 31 -1.76 10.47 3.47
C TRP A 31 -1.22 9.25 2.73
N PHE A 32 0.09 9.03 2.82
CA PHE A 32 0.74 7.86 2.25
C PHE A 32 0.66 6.63 3.16
N ARG A 33 0.06 6.67 4.34
CA ARG A 33 0.00 5.52 5.26
C ARG A 33 1.39 4.89 5.53
N ILE A 34 2.44 5.70 5.60
CA ILE A 34 3.81 5.27 5.90
C ILE A 34 4.03 5.45 7.41
N GLY A 35 3.97 4.35 8.16
CA GLY A 35 4.27 4.34 9.60
C GLY A 35 5.71 3.93 9.92
N SER A 36 6.45 3.36 8.97
CA SER A 36 7.80 2.84 9.19
C SER A 36 8.73 3.01 7.97
N ILE A 37 10.04 2.98 8.23
CA ILE A 37 11.08 3.01 7.17
C ILE A 37 10.92 1.82 6.21
N GLU A 38 10.51 0.66 6.72
CA GLU A 38 10.28 -0.51 5.89
C GLU A 38 9.12 -0.32 4.91
N GLU A 39 8.01 0.30 5.36
CA GLU A 39 6.90 0.65 4.47
C GLU A 39 7.30 1.67 3.41
N TRP A 40 8.19 2.61 3.76
CA TRP A 40 8.75 3.53 2.77
C TRP A 40 9.57 2.80 1.70
N HIS A 41 10.42 1.84 2.09
CA HIS A 41 11.16 1.03 1.13
C HIS A 41 10.24 0.18 0.25
N ILE A 42 9.19 -0.40 0.82
CA ILE A 42 8.18 -1.16 0.06
C ILE A 42 7.44 -0.24 -0.93
N TYR A 43 7.07 0.97 -0.51
CA TYR A 43 6.47 1.97 -1.40
C TYR A 43 7.38 2.31 -2.58
N GLN A 44 8.66 2.59 -2.31
CA GLN A 44 9.64 2.87 -3.36
C GLN A 44 9.85 1.68 -4.30
N ALA A 45 9.91 0.45 -3.76
CA ALA A 45 10.05 -0.77 -4.56
C ALA A 45 8.83 -0.98 -5.46
N MET A 46 7.61 -0.82 -4.94
CA MET A 46 6.39 -0.88 -5.76
C MET A 46 6.39 0.18 -6.87
N ASP A 47 6.78 1.42 -6.58
CA ASP A 47 6.82 2.49 -7.58
C ASP A 47 7.85 2.21 -8.70
N ALA A 48 9.00 1.66 -8.34
CA ALA A 48 10.06 1.33 -9.28
C ALA A 48 9.75 0.07 -10.10
N GLU A 49 9.17 -0.96 -9.50
CA GLU A 49 9.18 -2.33 -10.04
C GLU A 49 7.79 -2.88 -10.42
N CYS A 50 6.71 -2.35 -9.86
CA CYS A 50 5.37 -2.90 -10.07
C CYS A 50 4.56 -2.17 -11.16
N HIS A 51 3.55 -2.86 -11.67
CA HIS A 51 2.57 -2.29 -12.59
C HIS A 51 1.77 -1.16 -11.91
N PRO A 52 1.50 0.00 -12.56
CA PRO A 52 0.90 1.19 -11.93
C PRO A 52 -0.45 0.98 -11.24
N ILE A 53 -1.16 -0.12 -11.54
CA ILE A 53 -2.41 -0.53 -10.87
C ILE A 53 -2.27 -0.62 -9.34
N TRP A 54 -1.05 -0.85 -8.82
CA TRP A 54 -0.81 -0.84 -7.38
C TRP A 54 -1.24 0.47 -6.72
N ARG A 55 -1.18 1.61 -7.44
CA ARG A 55 -1.59 2.92 -6.92
C ARG A 55 -3.08 2.98 -6.67
N GLU A 56 -3.88 2.41 -7.56
CA GLU A 56 -5.34 2.35 -7.41
C GLU A 56 -5.73 1.51 -6.20
N LEU A 57 -5.03 0.40 -5.96
CA LEU A 57 -5.17 -0.42 -4.75
C LEU A 57 -4.70 0.32 -3.49
N TYR A 58 -3.54 0.99 -3.55
CA TYR A 58 -2.93 1.67 -2.40
C TYR A 58 -3.79 2.82 -1.88
N PHE A 59 -4.37 3.61 -2.79
CA PHE A 59 -5.28 4.70 -2.45
C PHE A 59 -6.73 4.24 -2.25
N GLY A 60 -7.00 2.94 -2.31
CA GLY A 60 -8.32 2.36 -2.05
C GLY A 60 -9.38 2.74 -3.10
N ARG A 61 -8.98 2.98 -4.34
CA ARG A 61 -9.91 3.16 -5.47
C ARG A 61 -10.38 1.82 -6.05
N ILE A 62 -9.55 0.80 -5.88
CA ILE A 62 -9.95 -0.61 -6.03
C ILE A 62 -9.96 -1.21 -4.63
N GLN A 63 -11.06 -1.83 -4.25
CA GLN A 63 -11.30 -2.46 -2.96
C GLN A 63 -11.81 -3.89 -3.14
N ALA A 64 -11.97 -4.59 -2.03
CA ALA A 64 -12.65 -5.87 -2.04
C ALA A 64 -14.14 -5.71 -2.40
N GLY A 65 -14.72 -6.70 -3.08
CA GLY A 65 -16.08 -6.68 -3.58
C GLY A 65 -16.24 -5.95 -4.92
N ASP A 66 -15.24 -5.24 -5.43
CA ASP A 66 -15.32 -4.55 -6.72
C ASP A 66 -15.43 -5.56 -7.87
N ASP A 67 -16.31 -5.25 -8.85
CA ASP A 67 -16.49 -6.09 -10.05
C ASP A 67 -15.19 -6.17 -10.87
N ILE A 68 -14.82 -7.40 -11.24
CA ILE A 68 -13.55 -7.65 -11.90
C ILE A 68 -13.50 -7.07 -13.32
N ASN A 69 -14.64 -6.98 -14.00
CA ASN A 69 -14.70 -6.41 -15.35
C ASN A 69 -14.44 -4.90 -15.31
N ALA A 70 -14.97 -4.20 -14.31
CA ALA A 70 -14.66 -2.80 -14.06
C ALA A 70 -13.17 -2.58 -13.78
N ILE A 71 -12.54 -3.45 -12.97
CA ILE A 71 -11.09 -3.38 -12.70
C ILE A 71 -10.28 -3.58 -13.98
N MET A 72 -10.60 -4.60 -14.78
CA MET A 72 -9.90 -4.86 -16.05
C MET A 72 -10.08 -3.75 -17.07
N ALA A 73 -11.19 -3.00 -17.01
CA ALA A 73 -11.41 -1.83 -17.85
C ALA A 73 -10.51 -0.64 -17.44
N VAL A 74 -10.14 -0.51 -16.17
CA VAL A 74 -9.18 0.50 -15.69
C VAL A 74 -7.77 0.16 -16.15
N ALA A 75 -7.35 -1.09 -15.96
CA ALA A 75 -6.09 -1.59 -16.49
C ALA A 75 -6.20 -3.07 -16.85
N PRO A 76 -5.84 -3.47 -18.09
CA PRO A 76 -5.85 -4.87 -18.46
C PRO A 76 -4.72 -5.63 -17.73
N PRO A 77 -5.00 -6.83 -17.20
CA PRO A 77 -3.99 -7.67 -16.57
C PRO A 77 -3.01 -8.24 -17.59
N SER A 78 -1.79 -8.52 -17.14
CA SER A 78 -0.77 -9.18 -17.96
C SER A 78 -1.07 -10.67 -18.13
N ILE A 79 -1.56 -11.32 -17.08
CA ILE A 79 -1.95 -12.74 -17.08
C ILE A 79 -3.27 -12.87 -16.34
N ILE A 80 -4.15 -13.71 -16.88
CA ILE A 80 -5.39 -14.15 -16.25
C ILE A 80 -5.24 -15.66 -16.01
N GLU A 81 -5.32 -16.10 -14.76
CA GLU A 81 -5.32 -17.52 -14.39
C GLU A 81 -6.71 -17.90 -13.88
N GLY A 82 -7.27 -19.01 -14.35
CA GLY A 82 -8.64 -19.43 -14.00
C GLY A 82 -9.70 -18.78 -14.88
N ASP A 83 -10.91 -18.61 -14.34
CA ASP A 83 -12.02 -17.98 -15.04
C ASP A 83 -12.44 -16.66 -14.37
N MET A 84 -13.36 -15.93 -15.01
CA MET A 84 -13.83 -14.63 -14.52
C MET A 84 -14.70 -14.73 -13.26
N THR A 85 -15.04 -15.94 -12.81
CA THR A 85 -15.77 -16.15 -11.56
C THR A 85 -14.86 -16.56 -10.42
N SER A 86 -13.78 -17.30 -10.69
CA SER A 86 -12.78 -17.72 -9.71
C SER A 86 -11.43 -17.84 -10.40
N GLY A 87 -10.47 -17.01 -9.98
CA GLY A 87 -9.19 -16.91 -10.67
C GLY A 87 -8.26 -15.86 -10.06
N SER A 88 -7.18 -15.55 -10.76
CA SER A 88 -6.23 -14.52 -10.40
C SER A 88 -5.95 -13.61 -11.59
N LEU A 89 -5.85 -12.31 -11.33
CA LEU A 89 -5.34 -11.32 -12.26
C LEU A 89 -3.94 -10.93 -11.83
N ARG A 90 -2.94 -11.16 -12.68
CA ARG A 90 -1.55 -10.75 -12.42
C ARG A 90 -1.15 -9.61 -13.32
N TYR A 91 -0.49 -8.63 -12.73
CA TYR A 91 0.01 -7.44 -13.39
C TYR A 91 1.52 -7.35 -13.19
N TYR A 92 2.25 -7.32 -14.30
CA TYR A 92 3.69 -7.12 -14.35
C TYR A 92 3.99 -5.79 -15.02
N LYS A 93 5.05 -5.13 -14.55
CA LYS A 93 5.60 -3.99 -15.26
C LYS A 93 6.36 -4.51 -16.48
N ASP A 94 6.09 -3.92 -17.65
CA ASP A 94 6.78 -4.25 -18.91
C ASP A 94 6.73 -5.75 -19.27
N TYR A 95 5.56 -6.38 -19.14
CA TYR A 95 5.35 -7.81 -19.39
C TYR A 95 5.79 -8.23 -20.81
N GLN A 96 6.63 -9.25 -20.89
CA GLN A 96 6.97 -9.93 -22.15
C GLN A 96 6.85 -11.45 -21.96
N PRO A 97 6.18 -12.17 -22.88
CA PRO A 97 6.07 -13.63 -22.80
C PRO A 97 7.45 -14.31 -22.78
N GLY A 98 7.72 -15.10 -21.74
CA GLY A 98 8.97 -15.86 -21.57
C GLY A 98 9.99 -15.21 -20.64
N ASP A 99 9.78 -13.96 -20.22
CA ASP A 99 10.64 -13.29 -19.25
C ASP A 99 10.38 -13.76 -17.82
N LEU A 100 11.43 -13.70 -17.00
CA LEU A 100 11.33 -13.94 -15.56
C LEU A 100 10.92 -12.63 -14.88
N HIS A 101 9.72 -12.62 -14.32
CA HIS A 101 9.24 -11.51 -13.51
C HIS A 101 9.38 -11.84 -12.02
N PHE A 102 10.09 -10.98 -11.29
CA PHE A 102 10.32 -11.13 -9.86
C PHE A 102 9.38 -10.30 -9.00
N THR A 103 8.63 -9.39 -9.61
CA THR A 103 7.73 -8.44 -8.95
C THR A 103 6.39 -8.45 -9.65
N SER A 104 5.30 -8.53 -8.88
CA SER A 104 3.95 -8.53 -9.44
C SER A 104 2.95 -7.88 -8.51
N VAL A 105 1.86 -7.40 -9.09
CA VAL A 105 0.62 -7.10 -8.38
C VAL A 105 -0.38 -8.18 -8.75
N SER A 106 -1.04 -8.77 -7.77
CA SER A 106 -2.04 -9.81 -7.97
C SER A 106 -3.35 -9.39 -7.32
N ILE A 107 -4.45 -9.68 -8.01
CA ILE A 107 -5.82 -9.56 -7.49
C ILE A 107 -6.46 -10.93 -7.65
N GLU A 108 -6.86 -11.56 -6.56
CA GLU A 108 -7.60 -12.81 -6.59
C GLU A 108 -9.09 -12.52 -6.72
N VAL A 109 -9.76 -13.31 -7.54
CA VAL A 109 -11.15 -13.14 -7.96
C VAL A 109 -12.00 -14.24 -7.37
N ARG A 110 -13.15 -13.88 -6.81
CA ARG A 110 -14.15 -14.83 -6.31
C ARG A 110 -15.55 -14.32 -6.60
N ASN A 111 -16.39 -15.18 -7.16
CA ASN A 111 -17.72 -14.85 -7.66
C ASN A 111 -17.75 -13.65 -8.64
N GLY A 112 -16.65 -13.40 -9.37
CA GLY A 112 -16.53 -12.25 -10.27
C GLY A 112 -16.16 -10.93 -9.60
N GLU A 113 -15.84 -10.96 -8.31
CA GLU A 113 -15.46 -9.79 -7.52
C GLU A 113 -14.02 -9.92 -7.02
N ALA A 114 -13.35 -8.78 -6.81
CA ALA A 114 -12.03 -8.74 -6.20
C ALA A 114 -12.13 -9.16 -4.72
N ALA A 115 -11.41 -10.20 -4.35
CA ALA A 115 -11.57 -10.83 -3.04
C ALA A 115 -10.31 -10.69 -2.16
N CYS A 116 -9.12 -10.67 -2.77
CA CYS A 116 -7.91 -10.18 -2.12
C CYS A 116 -6.95 -9.54 -3.13
N ALA A 117 -6.08 -8.66 -2.64
CA ALA A 117 -5.07 -8.03 -3.48
C ALA A 117 -3.77 -7.82 -2.72
N TYR A 118 -2.66 -8.06 -3.41
CA TYR A 118 -1.32 -7.88 -2.89
C TYR A 118 -0.34 -7.52 -4.00
N ALA A 119 0.77 -6.90 -3.61
CA ALA A 119 1.96 -6.72 -4.45
C ALA A 119 3.14 -7.35 -3.73
N GLY A 120 4.09 -7.91 -4.47
CA GLY A 120 5.24 -8.52 -3.83
C GLY A 120 6.38 -8.79 -4.78
N SER A 121 7.51 -9.10 -4.17
CA SER A 121 8.67 -9.72 -4.78
C SER A 121 9.12 -10.91 -3.95
N CYS A 122 10.27 -11.48 -4.29
CA CYS A 122 10.94 -12.48 -3.46
C CYS A 122 11.49 -11.95 -2.12
N THR A 123 11.60 -10.63 -1.92
CA THR A 123 12.16 -10.03 -0.69
C THR A 123 11.18 -9.18 0.11
N TRP A 124 10.02 -8.84 -0.45
CA TRP A 124 9.03 -8.00 0.20
C TRP A 124 7.63 -8.36 -0.26
N THR A 125 6.62 -8.05 0.56
CA THR A 125 5.22 -8.22 0.19
C THR A 125 4.39 -7.14 0.86
N ARG A 126 3.42 -6.60 0.12
CA ARG A 126 2.43 -5.66 0.60
C ARG A 126 1.05 -6.21 0.29
N GLN A 127 0.26 -6.42 1.32
CA GLN A 127 -1.16 -6.68 1.17
C GLN A 127 -1.94 -5.37 1.17
N PHE A 128 -2.94 -5.27 0.29
CA PHE A 128 -3.89 -4.16 0.27
C PHE A 128 -5.18 -4.52 1.02
N PHE A 129 -5.74 -5.70 0.75
CA PHE A 129 -6.92 -6.24 1.45
C PHE A 129 -6.96 -7.79 1.41
N ASP A 130 -7.72 -8.38 2.34
CA ASP A 130 -8.00 -9.82 2.47
C ASP A 130 -9.45 -10.01 2.96
N GLU A 131 -10.40 -10.34 2.09
CA GLU A 131 -11.76 -10.68 2.54
C GLU A 131 -12.04 -12.17 2.56
N ILE A 132 -11.24 -12.96 1.84
CA ILE A 132 -11.40 -14.41 1.87
C ILE A 132 -10.93 -14.97 3.22
N GLY A 133 -10.16 -14.18 4.00
CA GLY A 133 -9.45 -14.70 5.14
C GLY A 133 -8.64 -15.91 4.70
N LEU A 134 -7.98 -15.82 3.52
CA LEU A 134 -7.07 -16.84 3.05
C LEU A 134 -5.95 -16.91 4.09
N GLU A 135 -6.22 -17.72 5.09
CA GLU A 135 -5.44 -17.94 6.28
C GLU A 135 -4.13 -18.52 5.83
N ALA A 136 -3.13 -17.64 5.65
CA ALA A 136 -1.69 -17.89 5.62
C ALA A 136 -1.12 -19.02 4.71
N ASP A 137 -1.94 -19.84 4.05
CA ASP A 137 -1.50 -21.11 3.48
C ASP A 137 -0.90 -20.97 2.09
N TYR A 138 -1.36 -19.99 1.30
CA TYR A 138 -0.76 -19.72 -0.01
C TYR A 138 0.57 -18.95 0.06
N PHE A 139 0.81 -18.19 1.14
CA PHE A 139 2.03 -17.37 1.31
C PHE A 139 3.03 -17.93 2.35
N GLY A 140 2.71 -19.02 3.03
CA GLY A 140 3.60 -19.67 3.99
C GLY A 140 4.05 -18.77 5.14
N PRO A 141 5.11 -19.15 5.89
CA PRO A 141 5.51 -18.52 7.15
C PRO A 141 6.02 -17.07 7.04
N PHE A 142 6.09 -16.48 5.84
CA PHE A 142 6.51 -15.08 5.66
C PHE A 142 5.52 -14.06 6.24
N ARG A 143 4.24 -14.45 6.44
CA ARG A 143 3.23 -13.57 7.05
C ARG A 143 3.22 -13.57 8.58
N ALA A 144 3.82 -14.57 9.23
CA ALA A 144 3.71 -14.76 10.68
C ALA A 144 4.46 -13.72 11.53
N ARG A 145 5.10 -12.71 10.92
CA ARG A 145 5.95 -11.75 11.65
C ARG A 145 5.37 -10.34 11.81
N LYS A 146 4.17 -9.99 11.28
CA LYS A 146 3.75 -8.57 11.29
C LYS A 146 2.25 -8.24 11.40
N LEU A 147 1.44 -9.07 12.06
CA LEU A 147 0.07 -8.68 12.49
C LEU A 147 -0.12 -8.65 14.01
N VAL A 148 0.96 -8.44 14.76
CA VAL A 148 0.89 -8.10 16.20
C VAL A 148 1.60 -6.77 16.41
N GLN A 149 1.00 -5.67 15.99
CA GLN A 149 1.19 -4.32 16.55
C GLN A 149 0.27 -3.34 15.83
N GLY A 150 -0.87 -3.04 16.46
CA GLY A 150 -1.86 -2.09 15.92
C GLY A 150 -3.27 -2.25 16.48
N GLY A 151 -3.54 -3.30 17.27
CA GLY A 151 -4.80 -3.46 18.01
C GLY A 151 -4.91 -2.45 19.14
N ALA A 152 -5.86 -1.54 18.99
CA ALA A 152 -6.27 -0.49 19.90
C ALA A 152 -6.31 -0.88 21.39
N ILE A 153 -5.81 0.03 22.23
CA ILE A 153 -6.19 0.11 23.63
C ILE A 153 -7.66 0.54 23.65
N SER A 154 -8.56 -0.40 23.89
CA SER A 154 -9.93 -0.11 24.34
C SER A 154 -9.87 0.11 25.84
N THR A 155 -10.05 1.34 26.30
CA THR A 155 -10.43 1.63 27.69
C THR A 155 -11.95 1.72 27.75
N GLU A 156 -12.58 0.64 28.18
CA GLU A 156 -13.83 0.69 28.93
C GLU A 156 -13.55 0.22 30.37
#